data_AF-A0A0U3QFJ2-F1
#
_entry.id   AF-A0A0U3QFJ2-F1
#
_cell.length_a   1.000
_cell.length_b   1.000
_cell.length_c   1.000
_cell.angle_alpha   90.00
_cell.angle_beta   90.00
_cell.angle_gamma   90.00
#
_symmetry.space_group_name_H-M   'P 1'
#
loop_
_entity.id
_entity.type
_entity.pdbx_description
1 polymer ?
#
loop_
_entity_poly.entity_id
_entity_poly.type
_entity_poly.pdbx_seq_one_letter_code
_entity_poly.pdbx_strand_id
1 'polypeptide(L)'
;MDERSRGRIGYGLVVCGLALLPWLVVLATGVLVDSARESLTWVGLDSLEAVGLVTTGLLVLRSDPRRALGASATAALLLADAWFDTTTATSGTDLISALAMAVGVELPLAVLCVVLTVRALPAAPARARTKIAPRRPCPQGAEAPPCG
;
A
#
# COMPACT_ATOMS: atom_id res chain seq x y z
N MET A 1 2.67 -9.18 11.87
CA MET A 1 2.17 -9.95 10.71
C MET A 1 2.97 -11.22 10.67
N ASP A 2 2.31 -12.37 10.74
CA ASP A 2 3.00 -13.66 10.75
C ASP A 2 3.72 -13.92 9.43
N GLU A 3 4.85 -14.63 9.48
CA GLU A 3 5.70 -14.98 8.32
C GLU A 3 4.88 -15.56 7.16
N ARG A 4 3.95 -16.47 7.48
CA ARG A 4 3.05 -17.15 6.52
C ARG A 4 2.01 -16.21 5.90
N SER A 5 1.56 -15.19 6.61
CA SER A 5 0.62 -14.20 6.09
C SER A 5 1.34 -13.17 5.21
N ARG A 6 2.58 -12.83 5.55
CA ARG A 6 3.46 -11.96 4.75
C ARG A 6 3.78 -12.58 3.39
N GLY A 7 4.11 -13.88 3.38
CA GLY A 7 4.29 -14.64 2.14
C GLY A 7 3.06 -14.64 1.25
N ARG A 8 1.88 -14.99 1.80
CA ARG A 8 0.61 -15.01 1.04
C ARG A 8 0.27 -13.64 0.42
N ILE A 9 0.44 -12.55 1.17
CA ILE A 9 0.17 -11.20 0.67
C ILE A 9 1.17 -10.81 -0.44
N GLY A 10 2.47 -11.06 -0.23
CA GLY A 10 3.50 -10.76 -1.21
C GLY A 10 3.30 -11.52 -2.53
N TYR A 11 3.00 -12.83 -2.45
CA TYR A 11 2.66 -13.63 -3.64
C TYR A 11 1.37 -13.16 -4.29
N GLY A 12 0.33 -12.84 -3.51
CA GLY A 12 -0.93 -12.32 -4.04
C GLY A 12 -0.74 -11.07 -4.88
N LEU A 13 0.06 -10.11 -4.41
CA LEU A 13 0.38 -8.87 -5.14
C LEU A 13 1.14 -9.14 -6.45
N VAL A 14 2.14 -10.04 -6.41
CA VAL A 14 2.90 -10.42 -7.62
C VAL A 14 1.99 -11.12 -8.63
N VAL A 15 1.15 -12.05 -8.18
CA VAL A 15 0.20 -12.75 -9.05
C VAL A 15 -0.81 -11.78 -9.65
N CYS A 16 -1.34 -10.84 -8.88
CA CYS A 16 -2.25 -9.82 -9.40
C CYS A 16 -1.57 -8.95 -10.47
N GLY A 17 -0.35 -8.45 -10.21
CA GLY A 17 0.39 -7.66 -11.19
C GLY A 17 0.72 -8.44 -12.47
N LEU A 18 1.03 -9.74 -12.36
CA LEU A 18 1.23 -10.59 -13.55
C LEU A 18 -0.07 -10.91 -14.28
N ALA A 19 -1.19 -11.04 -13.56
CA ALA A 19 -2.51 -11.28 -14.14
C ALA A 19 -3.04 -10.08 -14.93
N LEU A 20 -2.47 -8.88 -14.76
CA LEU A 20 -2.75 -7.70 -15.59
C LEU A 20 -2.07 -7.78 -16.98
N LEU A 21 -1.01 -8.57 -17.16
CA LEU A 21 -0.28 -8.65 -18.44
C LEU A 21 -1.14 -9.14 -19.62
N PRO A 22 -2.00 -10.17 -19.49
CA PRO A 22 -2.94 -10.54 -20.53
C PRO A 22 -3.90 -9.41 -20.92
N TRP A 23 -4.37 -8.63 -19.94
CA TRP A 23 -5.28 -7.51 -20.17
C TRP A 23 -4.60 -6.36 -20.94
N LEU A 24 -3.35 -6.05 -20.57
CA LEU A 24 -2.48 -5.13 -21.30
C LEU A 24 -2.35 -5.48 -22.78
N VAL A 25 -2.23 -6.78 -23.11
CA VAL A 25 -2.18 -7.22 -24.51
C VAL A 25 -3.50 -6.93 -25.24
N VAL A 26 -4.64 -7.17 -24.60
CA VAL A 26 -5.96 -6.86 -25.18
C VAL A 26 -6.09 -5.35 -25.42
N LEU A 27 -5.74 -4.51 -24.45
CA LEU A 27 -5.77 -3.06 -24.63
C LEU A 27 -4.83 -2.58 -25.74
N ALA A 28 -3.62 -3.14 -25.81
CA ALA A 28 -2.63 -2.80 -26.83
C ALA A 28 -3.06 -3.17 -28.25
N THR A 29 -3.95 -4.16 -28.41
CA THR A 29 -4.54 -4.47 -29.72
C THR A 29 -5.55 -3.44 -30.18
N GLY A 30 -5.96 -2.49 -29.32
CA GLY A 30 -6.91 -1.43 -29.65
C GLY A 30 -8.34 -1.93 -29.88
N VAL A 31 -8.64 -3.18 -29.53
CA VAL A 31 -9.97 -3.80 -29.75
C VAL A 31 -11.06 -3.15 -28.89
N LEU A 32 -10.68 -2.52 -27.78
CA LEU A 32 -11.60 -1.94 -26.79
C LEU A 32 -11.71 -0.41 -26.85
N VAL A 33 -10.91 0.28 -27.68
CA VAL A 33 -10.85 1.74 -27.71
C VAL A 33 -10.70 2.28 -29.12
N ASP A 34 -11.37 3.40 -29.40
CA ASP A 34 -11.55 3.93 -30.76
C ASP A 34 -10.27 4.52 -31.38
N SER A 35 -9.23 4.81 -30.57
CA SER A 35 -7.98 5.37 -31.05
C SER A 35 -6.73 4.71 -30.45
N ALA A 36 -5.67 4.61 -31.26
CA ALA A 36 -4.38 4.09 -30.82
C ALA A 36 -3.73 4.93 -29.71
N ARG A 37 -4.03 6.24 -29.66
CA ARG A 37 -3.52 7.14 -28.61
C ARG A 37 -4.19 6.87 -27.26
N GLU A 38 -5.50 6.60 -27.26
CA GLU A 38 -6.21 6.20 -26.05
C GLU A 38 -5.72 4.84 -25.57
N SER A 39 -5.62 3.85 -26.48
CA SER A 39 -5.03 2.53 -26.16
C SER A 39 -3.67 2.66 -25.48
N LEU A 40 -2.76 3.48 -26.02
CA LEU A 40 -1.44 3.71 -25.42
C LEU A 40 -1.49 4.35 -24.04
N THR A 41 -2.50 5.18 -23.77
CA THR A 41 -2.67 5.86 -22.48
C THR A 41 -3.09 4.86 -21.41
N TRP A 42 -4.08 4.01 -21.71
CA TRP A 42 -4.53 2.93 -20.84
C TRP A 42 -3.44 1.88 -20.62
N VAL A 43 -2.79 1.42 -21.69
CA VAL A 43 -1.65 0.50 -21.61
C VAL A 43 -0.52 1.07 -20.73
N GLY A 44 -0.26 2.37 -20.81
CA GLY A 44 0.73 3.04 -19.98
C GLY A 44 0.36 3.03 -18.50
N LEU A 45 -0.90 3.31 -18.17
CA LEU A 45 -1.41 3.34 -16.80
C LEU A 45 -1.37 1.93 -16.18
N ASP A 46 -2.00 0.94 -16.83
CA ASP A 46 -2.01 -0.48 -16.41
C ASP A 46 -0.59 -1.05 -16.23
N SER A 47 0.34 -0.65 -17.10
CA SER A 47 1.75 -1.08 -16.99
C SER A 47 2.40 -0.56 -15.71
N LEU A 48 2.14 0.70 -15.36
CA LEU A 48 2.65 1.30 -14.11
C LEU A 48 2.04 0.60 -12.89
N GLU A 49 0.76 0.23 -12.95
CA GLU A 49 0.09 -0.53 -11.90
C GLU A 49 0.69 -1.92 -11.71
N ALA A 50 0.85 -2.67 -12.80
CA ALA A 50 1.43 -4.01 -12.78
C ALA A 50 2.84 -3.97 -12.19
N VAL A 51 3.66 -2.99 -12.60
CA VAL A 51 4.99 -2.77 -12.04
C VAL A 51 4.91 -2.43 -10.55
N GLY A 52 3.98 -1.56 -10.14
CA GLY A 52 3.74 -1.20 -8.73
C GLY A 52 3.36 -2.39 -7.85
N LEU A 53 2.43 -3.23 -8.31
CA LEU A 53 1.98 -4.44 -7.62
C LEU A 53 3.11 -5.47 -7.48
N VAL A 54 3.84 -5.74 -8.57
CA VAL A 54 4.97 -6.66 -8.55
C VAL A 54 6.09 -6.15 -7.64
N THR A 55 6.47 -4.87 -7.75
CA THR A 55 7.51 -4.29 -6.89
C THR A 55 7.09 -4.29 -5.42
N THR A 56 5.85 -3.91 -5.11
CA THR A 56 5.30 -3.94 -3.74
C THR A 56 5.27 -5.37 -3.19
N GLY A 57 4.80 -6.34 -3.97
CA GLY A 57 4.80 -7.75 -3.60
C GLY A 57 6.20 -8.28 -3.30
N LEU A 58 7.18 -7.96 -4.16
CA LEU A 58 8.58 -8.32 -3.95
C LEU A 58 9.19 -7.66 -2.70
N LEU A 59 8.88 -6.39 -2.43
CA LEU A 59 9.31 -5.67 -1.23
C LEU A 59 8.71 -6.30 0.05
N VAL A 60 7.44 -6.72 0.00
CA VAL A 60 6.76 -7.43 1.09
C VAL A 60 7.42 -8.80 1.35
N LEU A 61 7.74 -9.55 0.29
CA LEU A 61 8.44 -10.84 0.40
C LEU A 61 9.85 -10.68 0.97
N ARG A 62 10.58 -9.65 0.55
CA ARG A 62 11.94 -9.33 1.04
C ARG A 62 11.96 -8.70 2.44
N SER A 63 10.79 -8.38 3.00
CA SER A 63 10.67 -7.69 4.30
C SER A 63 11.40 -6.33 4.32
N ASP A 64 11.48 -5.68 3.16
CA ASP A 64 12.22 -4.43 2.99
C ASP A 64 11.44 -3.25 3.62
N PRO A 65 12.10 -2.36 4.40
CA PRO A 65 11.46 -1.16 4.95
C PRO A 65 10.89 -0.22 3.87
N ARG A 66 11.41 -0.26 2.63
CA ARG A 66 10.93 0.55 1.50
C ARG A 66 9.56 0.13 0.98
N ARG A 67 8.99 -0.99 1.47
CA ARG A 67 7.64 -1.46 1.11
C ARG A 67 6.56 -0.39 1.29
N ALA A 68 6.74 0.55 2.23
CA ALA A 68 5.80 1.64 2.45
C ALA A 68 5.69 2.58 1.24
N LEU A 69 6.83 2.94 0.63
CA LEU A 69 6.87 3.84 -0.52
C LEU A 69 6.26 3.18 -1.75
N GLY A 70 6.65 1.92 -2.04
CA GLY A 70 6.09 1.15 -3.14
C GLY A 70 4.58 0.96 -3.01
N ALA A 71 4.10 0.59 -1.82
CA ALA A 71 2.68 0.42 -1.55
C ALA A 71 1.90 1.74 -1.67
N SER A 72 2.45 2.87 -1.21
CA SER A 72 1.80 4.18 -1.34
C SER A 72 1.69 4.66 -2.79
N ALA A 73 2.74 4.43 -3.59
CA ALA A 73 2.72 4.77 -5.01
C ALA A 73 1.72 3.90 -5.78
N THR A 74 1.70 2.59 -5.48
CA THR A 74 0.78 1.63 -6.09
C THR A 74 -0.67 1.94 -5.70
N ALA A 75 -0.93 2.34 -4.46
CA ALA A 75 -2.26 2.78 -4.03
C ALA A 75 -2.72 4.05 -4.76
N ALA A 76 -1.81 5.01 -4.99
CA ALA A 76 -2.14 6.23 -5.73
C ALA A 76 -2.45 5.93 -7.20
N LEU A 77 -1.73 4.99 -7.83
CA LEU A 77 -2.02 4.54 -9.19
C LEU A 77 -3.41 3.89 -9.29
N LEU A 78 -3.71 2.91 -8.43
CA LEU A 78 -5.03 2.23 -8.38
C LEU A 78 -6.20 3.18 -8.14
N LEU A 79 -5.99 4.24 -7.36
CA LEU A 79 -7.02 5.27 -7.16
C LEU A 79 -7.20 6.17 -8.39
N ALA A 80 -6.11 6.48 -9.09
CA ALA A 80 -6.17 7.26 -10.32
C ALA A 80 -6.85 6.45 -11.43
N ASP A 81 -6.53 5.16 -11.54
CA ASP A 81 -7.12 4.22 -12.50
C ASP A 81 -8.63 4.08 -12.30
N ALA A 82 -9.07 3.77 -11.08
CA ALA A 82 -10.50 3.71 -10.75
C ALA A 82 -11.24 5.05 -11.00
N TRP A 83 -10.57 6.19 -10.79
CA TRP A 83 -11.13 7.50 -11.15
C TRP A 83 -11.24 7.68 -12.67
N PHE A 84 -10.23 7.28 -13.43
CA PHE A 84 -10.26 7.35 -14.89
C PHE A 84 -11.37 6.44 -15.44
N ASP A 85 -11.43 5.18 -15.03
CA ASP A 85 -12.46 4.23 -15.45
C ASP A 85 -13.89 4.73 -15.20
N THR A 86 -14.13 5.36 -14.05
CA THR A 86 -15.45 5.92 -13.73
C THR A 86 -15.79 7.19 -14.52
N THR A 87 -14.78 7.95 -14.97
CA THR A 87 -14.99 9.21 -15.71
C THR A 87 -14.99 9.06 -17.22
N THR A 88 -14.38 7.99 -17.77
CA THR A 88 -14.30 7.72 -19.22
C THR A 88 -15.37 6.74 -19.71
N ALA A 89 -16.06 6.04 -18.81
CA ALA A 89 -17.09 5.10 -19.19
C ALA A 89 -18.32 5.79 -19.81
N THR A 90 -18.54 5.50 -21.10
CA THR A 90 -19.49 6.24 -21.97
C THR A 90 -20.77 5.43 -22.29
N SER A 91 -20.80 4.11 -22.00
CA SER A 91 -21.92 3.21 -22.33
C SER A 91 -22.32 2.27 -21.19
N GLY A 92 -23.63 2.16 -20.91
CA GLY A 92 -24.17 1.58 -19.67
C GLY A 92 -23.91 0.08 -19.40
N THR A 93 -23.61 -0.74 -20.41
CA THR A 93 -23.30 -2.18 -20.22
C THR A 93 -21.81 -2.44 -19.98
N ASP A 94 -20.91 -1.75 -20.69
CA ASP A 94 -19.46 -1.80 -20.41
C ASP A 94 -19.12 -1.12 -19.07
N LEU A 95 -19.88 -0.07 -18.73
CA LEU A 95 -19.79 0.63 -17.44
C LEU A 95 -20.05 -0.32 -16.26
N ILE A 96 -20.99 -1.26 -16.35
CA ILE A 96 -21.31 -2.16 -15.23
C ILE A 96 -20.21 -3.21 -15.02
N SER A 97 -19.63 -3.76 -16.09
CA SER A 97 -18.49 -4.68 -15.99
C SER A 97 -17.23 -3.98 -15.51
N ALA A 98 -16.96 -2.76 -16.00
CA ALA A 98 -15.84 -1.93 -15.56
C ALA A 98 -16.00 -1.54 -14.08
N LEU A 99 -17.17 -1.04 -13.66
CA LEU A 99 -17.44 -0.76 -12.24
C LEU A 99 -17.37 -2.01 -11.35
N ALA A 100 -17.81 -3.17 -11.83
CA ALA A 100 -17.74 -4.40 -11.05
C ALA A 100 -16.28 -4.84 -10.82
N MET A 101 -15.39 -4.65 -11.80
CA MET A 101 -13.95 -4.88 -11.66
C MET A 101 -13.29 -3.83 -10.79
N ALA A 102 -13.59 -2.55 -11.03
CA ALA A 102 -13.03 -1.44 -10.27
C ALA A 102 -13.40 -1.49 -8.78
N VAL A 103 -14.67 -1.79 -8.48
CA VAL A 103 -15.15 -1.90 -7.09
C VAL A 103 -14.80 -3.26 -6.48
N GLY A 104 -14.77 -4.33 -7.28
CA GLY A 104 -14.57 -5.71 -6.81
C GLY A 104 -13.11 -6.13 -6.67
N VAL A 105 -12.19 -5.50 -7.40
CA VAL A 105 -10.78 -5.93 -7.50
C VAL A 105 -9.83 -4.77 -7.19
N GLU A 106 -9.95 -3.64 -7.88
CA GLU A 106 -9.03 -2.50 -7.72
C GLU A 106 -9.17 -1.82 -6.36
N LEU A 107 -10.38 -1.48 -5.93
CA LEU A 107 -10.64 -0.87 -4.62
C LEU A 107 -10.14 -1.75 -3.46
N PRO A 108 -10.41 -3.07 -3.44
CA PRO A 108 -9.85 -3.97 -2.43
C PRO A 108 -8.32 -4.05 -2.46
N LEU A 109 -7.70 -4.05 -3.64
CA LEU A 109 -6.25 -4.02 -3.80
C LEU A 109 -5.66 -2.69 -3.31
N ALA A 110 -6.29 -1.55 -3.61
CA ALA A 110 -5.90 -0.23 -3.14
C ALA A 110 -5.97 -0.15 -1.62
N VAL A 111 -7.07 -0.62 -1.01
CA VAL A 111 -7.22 -0.71 0.45
C VAL A 111 -6.14 -1.61 1.05
N LEU A 112 -5.83 -2.75 0.42
CA LEU A 112 -4.75 -3.62 0.88
C LEU A 112 -3.38 -2.92 0.83
N CYS A 113 -3.07 -2.20 -0.24
CA CYS A 113 -1.85 -1.40 -0.38
C CYS A 113 -1.77 -0.27 0.66
N VAL A 114 -2.87 0.43 0.94
CA VAL A 114 -2.94 1.44 2.02
C VAL A 114 -2.70 0.80 3.39
N VAL A 115 -3.34 -0.33 3.67
CA VAL A 115 -3.14 -1.07 4.93
C VAL A 115 -1.68 -1.53 5.08
N LEU A 116 -1.05 -1.98 3.99
CA LEU A 116 0.37 -2.34 3.99
C LEU A 116 1.28 -1.13 4.26
N THR A 117 0.96 0.02 3.68
CA THR A 117 1.66 1.29 3.92
C THR A 117 1.57 1.69 5.39
N VAL A 118 0.35 1.72 5.94
CA VAL A 118 0.10 2.09 7.35
C VAL A 118 0.77 1.12 8.32
N ARG A 119 0.81 -0.18 8.00
CA ARG A 119 1.51 -1.19 8.81
C ARG A 119 3.04 -1.19 8.64
N ALA A 120 3.55 -0.52 7.60
CA ALA A 120 4.97 -0.36 7.36
C ALA A 120 5.54 0.90 8.02
N LEU A 121 4.69 1.88 8.34
CA LEU A 121 5.07 3.00 9.17
C LEU A 121 5.49 2.48 10.56
N PRO A 122 6.64 2.92 11.09
CA PRO A 122 6.97 2.69 12.49
C PRO A 122 5.78 3.18 13.32
N ALA A 123 5.30 2.38 14.27
CA ALA A 123 4.38 2.88 15.28
C ALA A 123 5.05 4.15 15.84
N ALA A 124 4.39 5.31 15.67
CA ALA A 124 4.89 6.56 16.21
C ALA A 124 5.32 6.26 17.65
N PRO A 125 6.57 6.57 18.05
CA PRO A 125 7.08 6.17 19.35
C PRO A 125 6.05 6.63 20.36
N ALA A 126 5.38 5.67 21.01
CA ALA A 126 4.32 5.95 21.97
C ALA A 126 4.91 6.98 22.92
N ARG A 127 4.42 8.22 22.80
CA ARG A 127 4.94 9.43 23.45
C ARG A 127 5.54 9.02 24.76
N ALA A 128 6.88 9.05 24.83
CA ALA A 128 7.64 8.54 25.96
C ALA A 128 6.92 8.95 27.23
N ARG A 129 6.25 7.99 27.86
CA ARG A 129 5.61 8.20 29.16
C ARG A 129 6.79 8.23 30.10
N THR A 130 7.44 9.38 30.17
CA THR A 130 8.46 9.69 31.15
C THR A 130 7.77 9.46 32.48
N LYS A 131 7.98 8.27 33.06
CA LYS A 131 7.70 8.04 34.47
C LYS A 131 8.60 9.05 35.16
N ILE A 132 8.03 10.19 35.56
CA ILE A 132 8.64 11.05 36.56
C ILE A 132 8.77 10.15 37.77
N ALA A 133 9.98 9.63 38.00
CA ALA A 133 10.28 8.86 39.19
C ALA A 133 10.03 9.79 40.40
N PRO A 134 9.31 9.34 41.44
CA PRO A 134 9.15 10.16 42.64
C PRO A 134 10.53 10.43 43.21
N ARG A 135 10.86 11.72 43.42
CA ARG A 135 12.08 12.11 44.13
C ARG A 135 12.01 11.49 45.53
N ARG A 136 12.98 10.65 45.88
CA ARG A 136 13.12 10.17 47.26
C ARG A 136 13.40 11.38 48.16
N PRO A 137 12.70 11.55 49.30
CA PRO A 137 13.06 12.56 50.28
C PRO A 137 14.47 12.31 50.80
N CYS A 138 15.24 13.38 50.98
CA CYS A 138 16.57 13.32 51.58
C CYS A 138 16.45 12.75 53.02
N PRO A 139 17.29 11.79 53.44
CA PRO A 139 17.26 11.32 54.82
C PRO A 139 17.65 12.47 55.75
N GLN A 140 16.69 12.91 56.57
CA GLN A 140 16.94 13.77 57.72
C GLN A 140 17.53 12.91 58.85
N GLY A 141 18.64 13.36 59.43
CA GLY A 141 19.16 12.82 60.68
C GLY A 141 20.38 11.91 60.51
N ALA A 142 21.55 12.53 60.41
CA ALA A 142 22.78 11.93 60.94
C ALA A 142 23.43 12.99 61.81
N GLU A 143 23.05 12.97 63.08
CA GLU A 143 23.65 13.71 64.19
C GLU A 143 25.14 13.32 64.27
N ALA A 144 26.04 14.32 64.25
CA ALA A 144 27.48 14.11 64.34
C ALA A 144 27.91 13.99 65.82
N PRO A 145 28.80 13.05 66.18
CA PRO A 145 29.30 12.96 67.55
C PRO A 145 30.35 14.04 67.85
N PRO A 146 30.50 14.47 69.13
CA PRO A 146 31.42 15.55 69.49
C PRO A 146 32.88 15.09 69.47
N CYS A 147 33.76 15.99 69.02
CA CYS A 147 35.21 15.79 69.03
C CYS A 147 35.74 15.72 70.47
N GLY A 148 36.51 14.67 70.74
CA GLY A 148 37.42 14.55 71.89
C GLY A 148 38.84 14.34 71.38
#